data_AF-A0A662TLE1-F1
#
_entry.id   AF-A0A662TLE1-F1
#
_cell.length_a   1.000
_cell.length_b   1.000
_cell.length_c   1.000
_cell.angle_alpha   90.00
_cell.angle_beta   90.00
_cell.angle_gamma   90.00
#
_symmetry.space_group_name_H-M   'P 1'
#
loop_
_entity.id
_entity.type
_entity.pdbx_description
1 polymer ?
#
loop_
_entity_poly.entity_id
_entity_poly.type
_entity_poly.pdbx_seq_one_letter_code
_entity_poly.pdbx_strand_id
1 'polypeptide(L)' 'MSKLAKEKKPVRAHTFYYVDYEKKQIVLLKKKCPRCGRFMADHKVPVPRRSCGYCGYTEFLSKSEVAKAEK' A
#
# COMPACT_ATOMS: atom_id res chain seq x y z
N MET A 1 11.05 -24.47 -18.71
CA MET A 1 9.98 -23.48 -18.41
C MET A 1 9.95 -23.23 -16.91
N SER A 2 10.81 -22.33 -16.43
CA SER A 2 11.11 -22.08 -15.01
C SER A 2 10.00 -21.25 -14.34
N LYS A 3 9.10 -21.90 -13.60
CA LYS A 3 8.16 -21.22 -12.69
C LYS A 3 8.80 -21.13 -11.30
N LEU A 4 9.66 -20.12 -11.11
CA LEU A 4 10.10 -19.71 -9.76
C LEU A 4 8.91 -19.00 -9.08
N ALA A 5 8.13 -19.77 -8.32
CA ALA A 5 7.11 -19.24 -7.43
C ALA A 5 7.79 -18.38 -6.37
N LYS A 6 7.74 -17.06 -6.56
CA LYS A 6 8.32 -16.06 -5.65
C LYS A 6 7.64 -16.21 -4.28
N GLU A 7 8.39 -16.69 -3.30
CA GLU A 7 7.94 -16.94 -1.93
C GLU A 7 7.37 -15.64 -1.32
N LYS A 8 6.06 -15.61 -1.06
CA LYS A 8 5.37 -14.43 -0.50
C LYS A 8 5.75 -14.31 0.98
N LYS A 9 6.77 -13.50 1.28
CA LYS A 9 7.12 -13.15 2.66
C LYS A 9 5.89 -12.58 3.39
N PRO A 10 5.66 -12.97 4.66
CA PRO A 10 4.53 -12.47 5.43
C PRO A 10 4.67 -10.95 5.62
N VAL A 11 3.58 -10.22 5.34
CA VAL A 11 3.53 -8.76 5.52
C VAL A 11 3.52 -8.46 7.02
N ARG A 12 4.56 -7.78 7.52
CA ARG A 12 4.71 -7.39 8.93
C ARG A 12 4.51 -5.88 9.09
N ALA A 13 4.04 -5.43 10.25
CA ALA A 13 3.71 -4.02 10.48
C ALA A 13 4.90 -3.06 10.26
N HIS A 14 6.13 -3.49 10.55
CA HIS A 14 7.32 -2.66 10.37
C HIS A 14 7.66 -2.39 8.89
N THR A 15 7.16 -3.20 7.95
CA THR A 15 7.46 -3.01 6.52
C THR A 15 6.65 -1.87 5.89
N PHE A 16 5.81 -1.17 6.65
CA PHE A 16 5.04 -0.01 6.18
C PHE A 16 5.78 1.31 6.37
N TYR A 17 6.90 1.28 7.10
CA TYR A 17 7.71 2.45 7.38
C TYR A 17 9.05 2.30 6.68
N TYR A 18 9.48 3.38 6.05
CA TYR A 18 10.83 3.52 5.54
C TYR A 18 11.51 4.65 6.33
N VAL A 19 12.73 4.42 6.79
CA VAL A 19 13.48 5.37 7.61
C VAL A 19 14.64 5.89 6.77
N ASP A 20 14.58 7.18 6.42
CA ASP A 20 15.71 7.89 5.82
C ASP A 20 16.60 8.42 6.94
N TYR A 21 17.72 7.73 7.18
CA TYR A 21 18.67 8.11 8.22
C TYR A 21 19.39 9.43 7.93
N GLU A 22 19.63 9.75 6.66
CA GLU A 22 20.29 10.99 6.24
C GLU A 22 19.44 12.22 6.58
N LYS A 23 18.13 12.13 6.31
CA LYS A 23 17.17 13.22 6.54
C LYS A 23 16.53 13.16 7.93
N LYS A 24 16.80 12.09 8.70
CA LYS A 24 16.14 11.77 9.98
C LYS A 24 14.62 11.81 9.87
N GLN A 25 14.08 11.25 8.78
CA GLN A 25 12.64 11.27 8.49
C GLN A 25 12.08 9.85 8.35
N ILE A 26 10.83 9.69 8.79
CA ILE A 26 10.09 8.44 8.67
C ILE A 26 9.05 8.64 7.57
N VAL A 27 9.22 7.92 6.47
CA VAL A 27 8.33 7.94 5.32
C VAL A 27 7.33 6.79 5.42
N LEU A 28 6.05 7.11 5.21
CA LEU A 28 4.97 6.14 5.20
C LEU A 28 4.80 5.59 3.78
N LEU A 29 4.97 4.28 3.62
CA LEU A 29 4.84 3.62 2.32
C LEU A 29 3.39 3.36 1.91
N LYS A 30 2.48 3.31 2.91
CA LYS A 30 1.05 3.06 2.70
C LYS A 30 0.20 4.25 3.09
N LYS A 31 -0.88 4.45 2.35
CA LYS A 31 -1.86 5.50 2.65
C LYS A 31 -2.60 5.19 3.96
N LYS A 32 -2.79 6.21 4.79
CA LYS A 32 -3.65 6.15 5.99
C LYS A 32 -5.10 6.36 5.60
N CYS A 33 -6.01 5.69 6.30
CA CYS A 33 -7.44 5.85 6.13
C CYS A 33 -7.88 7.23 6.65
N PRO A 34 -8.67 8.01 5.88
CA PRO A 34 -9.12 9.33 6.31
C PRO A 34 -10.10 9.28 7.49
N ARG A 35 -10.76 8.15 7.74
CA ARG A 35 -11.74 8.01 8.82
C ARG A 35 -11.12 7.57 10.14
N CYS A 36 -10.18 6.62 10.11
CA CYS A 36 -9.65 5.99 11.33
C CYS A 36 -8.12 6.08 11.48
N GLY A 37 -7.40 6.67 10.53
CA GLY A 37 -5.95 6.86 10.60
C GLY A 37 -5.08 5.60 10.44
N ARG A 38 -5.68 4.41 10.34
CA ARG A 38 -4.96 3.14 10.13
C ARG A 38 -4.51 2.96 8.68
N PHE A 39 -3.50 2.12 8.46
CA PHE A 39 -3.03 1.79 7.10
C PHE A 39 -4.09 1.05 6.29
N MET A 40 -4.21 1.45 5.02
CA MET A 40 -5.07 0.79 4.05
C MET A 40 -4.30 -0.28 3.25
N ALA A 41 -5.03 -1.30 2.80
CA ALA A 41 -4.51 -2.31 1.90
C ALA A 41 -4.73 -1.88 0.45
N ASP A 42 -3.65 -1.81 -0.32
CA ASP A 42 -3.71 -1.53 -1.75
C ASP A 42 -3.93 -2.84 -2.51
N HIS A 43 -5.08 -2.97 -3.18
CA HIS A 43 -5.39 -4.07 -4.07
C HIS A 43 -5.29 -3.57 -5.51
N LYS A 44 -4.45 -4.20 -6.34
CA LYS A 44 -4.26 -3.82 -7.75
C LYS A 44 -5.26 -4.49 -8.71
N VAL A 45 -5.82 -5.64 -8.33
CA VAL A 45 -6.64 -6.52 -9.20
C VAL A 45 -7.95 -6.87 -8.48
N PRO A 46 -9.10 -7.00 -9.19
CA PRO A 46 -9.36 -6.68 -10.60
C PRO A 46 -9.52 -5.18 -10.88
N VAL A 47 -9.93 -4.40 -9.87
CA VAL A 47 -10.00 -2.93 -9.92
C VAL A 47 -9.06 -2.38 -8.84
N PRO A 48 -8.21 -1.38 -9.17
CA PRO A 48 -7.31 -0.77 -8.21
C PRO A 48 -8.12 -0.06 -7.12
N ARG A 49 -7.98 -0.54 -5.89
CA ARG A 49 -8.72 -0.03 -4.73
C ARG A 49 -7.86 -0.06 -3.49
N ARG A 50 -8.14 0.86 -2.58
CA ARG A 50 -7.62 0.87 -1.22
C ARG A 50 -8.73 0.51 -0.28
N SER A 51 -8.55 -0.53 0.52
CA SER A 51 -9.55 -0.96 1.51
C SER A 51 -9.00 -0.80 2.93
N CYS A 52 -9.83 -0.30 3.83
CA CYS A 52 -9.54 -0.30 5.26
C CYS A 52 -10.17 -1.53 5.91
N GLY A 53 -9.35 -2.42 6.46
CA GLY A 53 -9.83 -3.63 7.14
C GLY A 53 -10.51 -3.38 8.50
N TYR A 54 -10.40 -2.17 9.06
CA TYR A 54 -11.01 -1.83 10.35
C TYR A 54 -12.40 -1.22 10.22
N CYS A 55 -12.55 -0.16 9.43
CA CYS A 55 -13.81 0.58 9.30
C CYS A 55 -14.59 0.27 8.02
N GLY A 56 -14.11 -0.66 7.19
CA GLY A 56 -14.76 -1.05 5.93
C GLY A 56 -14.70 0.00 4.81
N TYR A 57 -14.07 1.15 5.03
CA TYR A 57 -13.96 2.20 4.02
C TYR A 57 -13.09 1.77 2.84
N THR A 58 -13.59 2.03 1.62
CA THR A 58 -12.92 1.69 0.37
C THR A 58 -12.80 2.92 -0.54
N GLU A 59 -11.61 3.15 -1.07
CA GLU A 59 -11.35 4.15 -2.11
C GLU A 59 -11.02 3.42 -3.41
N PHE A 60 -11.79 3.66 -4.46
CA PHE A 60 -11.45 3.18 -5.79
C PHE A 60 -10.55 4.21 -6.46
N LEU A 61 -9.38 3.78 -6.91
CA LEU A 61 -8.47 4.66 -7.62
C LEU A 61 -8.84 4.66 -9.10
N SER A 62 -8.96 5.84 -9.69
CA SER A 62 -9.20 5.96 -11.12
C SER A 62 -7.93 5.57 -11.90
N LYS A 63 -8.07 5.07 -13.14
CA LYS A 63 -6.91 4.71 -14.00
C LYS A 63 -5.93 5.89 -14.17
N SER A 64 -6.44 7.13 -14.15
CA SER A 64 -5.64 8.34 -14.26
C SER A 64 -4.78 8.62 -13.03
N GLU A 65 -5.19 8.18 -11.84
CA GLU A 65 -4.42 8.32 -10.59
C GLU A 65 -3.38 7.22 -10.44
N VAL A 66 -3.67 6.00 -10.90
CA VAL A 66 -2.69 4.89 -10.86
C VAL A 66 -1.52 5.17 -11.79
N ALA A 67 -1.77 5.73 -12.98
CA ALA A 67 -0.72 6.08 -13.95
C ALA A 67 0.24 7.18 -13.45
N LYS A 68 -0.17 8.02 -12.49
CA LYS A 68 0.69 9.04 -11.87
C LYS A 68 1.61 8.49 -10.78
N ALA A 69 1.26 7.35 -10.18
CA ALA A 69 2.06 6.71 -9.15
C ALA A 69 3.17 5.80 -9.72
N GLU A 70 3.12 5.50 -11.02
CA GLU A 70 4.11 4.68 -11.73
C GLU A 70 5.14 5.51 -12.54
N LYS A 71 4.96 6.84 -12.63
CA LYS A 71 5.97 7.79 -13.15
C LYS A 71 6.76 8.39 -12.00
#